data_AF-A8TP86-F1
#
_entry.id   AF-A8TP86-F1
#
_cell.length_a   1.000
_cell.length_b   1.000
_cell.length_c   1.000
_cell.angle_alpha   90.00
_cell.angle_beta   90.00
_cell.angle_gamma   90.00
#
_symmetry.space_group_name_H-M   'P 1'
#
loop_
_entity.id
_entity.type
_entity.pdbx_description
1 polymer ?
#
loop_
_entity_poly.entity_id
_entity_poly.type
_entity_poly.pdbx_seq_one_letter_code
_entity_poly.pdbx_strand_id
1 'polypeptide(L)'
;MPIAFEIADRIFREEKQLLRPFRWRSVESKNMNEQRRCLECRVDVAGGVPRGVQFRITVYPGSLARATFQLECDLPAGRTHVPLYRLELGPRRGHMNKLYGTGDLPGLILAAGETHEHLFYDSLRSDKSLRASAVEQARRIETPPADFPTALALVCSRNNIINGSDIPNPGDQGRLL
;
A
#
# COMPACT_ATOMS: atom_id res chain seq x y z
N MET A 1 5.07 -19.35 -6.66
CA MET A 1 6.13 -18.63 -7.39
C MET A 1 5.85 -17.14 -7.27
N PRO A 2 6.88 -16.29 -7.05
CA PRO A 2 6.73 -14.84 -7.11
C PRO A 2 6.22 -14.40 -8.48
N ILE A 3 5.56 -13.23 -8.55
CA ILE A 3 5.19 -12.61 -9.83
C ILE A 3 6.47 -12.30 -10.62
N ALA A 4 6.43 -12.46 -11.93
CA ALA A 4 7.55 -12.07 -12.79
C ALA A 4 7.79 -10.56 -12.70
N PHE A 5 9.06 -10.15 -12.60
CA PHE A 5 9.45 -8.76 -12.42
C PHE A 5 8.88 -7.86 -13.50
N GLU A 6 8.91 -8.31 -14.76
CA GLU A 6 8.46 -7.56 -15.93
C GLU A 6 6.96 -7.23 -15.83
N ILE A 7 6.17 -8.15 -15.26
CA ILE A 7 4.74 -7.93 -15.06
C ILE A 7 4.52 -6.92 -13.94
N ALA A 8 5.24 -7.06 -12.82
CA ALA A 8 5.16 -6.13 -11.69
C ALA A 8 5.61 -4.71 -12.08
N ASP A 9 6.72 -4.59 -12.81
CA ASP A 9 7.27 -3.34 -13.34
C ASP A 9 6.29 -2.67 -14.31
N ARG A 10 5.72 -3.43 -15.25
CA ARG A 10 4.67 -2.92 -16.15
C ARG A 10 3.48 -2.42 -15.35
N ILE A 11 2.91 -3.23 -14.45
CA ILE A 11 1.77 -2.79 -13.65
C ILE A 11 2.11 -1.52 -12.89
N PHE A 12 3.28 -1.45 -12.24
CA PHE A 12 3.66 -0.30 -11.43
C PHE A 12 3.78 0.99 -12.25
N ARG A 13 4.38 0.94 -13.45
CA ARG A 13 4.65 2.14 -14.28
C ARG A 13 3.44 2.64 -15.07
N GLU A 14 2.58 1.74 -15.53
CA GLU A 14 1.49 2.07 -16.44
C GLU A 14 0.42 2.95 -15.78
N GLU A 15 -0.32 3.69 -16.61
CA GLU A 15 -1.49 4.46 -16.15
C GLU A 15 -2.55 3.53 -15.56
N LYS A 16 -3.17 3.96 -14.45
CA LYS A 16 -4.17 3.21 -13.71
C LYS A 16 -5.46 3.99 -13.52
N GLN A 17 -6.58 3.28 -13.67
CA GLN A 17 -7.89 3.74 -13.22
C GLN A 17 -8.45 2.78 -12.17
N LEU A 18 -8.86 3.32 -11.04
CA LEU A 18 -9.57 2.57 -10.01
C LEU A 18 -11.01 2.34 -10.44
N LEU A 19 -11.48 1.10 -10.31
CA LEU A 19 -12.80 0.71 -10.80
C LEU A 19 -13.84 0.77 -9.69
N ARG A 20 -14.98 1.40 -10.00
CA ARG A 20 -16.16 1.47 -9.14
C ARG A 20 -16.76 0.07 -8.91
N PRO A 21 -17.49 -0.15 -7.81
CA PRO A 21 -17.90 0.83 -6.80
C PRO A 21 -16.87 1.06 -5.69
N PHE A 22 -16.70 2.33 -5.28
CA PHE A 22 -15.90 2.70 -4.11
C PHE A 22 -16.72 2.61 -2.84
N ARG A 23 -16.63 1.48 -2.14
CA ARG A 23 -17.40 1.20 -0.93
C ARG A 23 -16.49 0.92 0.25
N TRP A 24 -16.57 1.78 1.27
CA TRP A 24 -15.98 1.52 2.57
C TRP A 24 -16.76 0.42 3.29
N ARG A 25 -16.02 -0.51 3.90
CA ARG A 25 -16.56 -1.58 4.74
C ARG A 25 -15.91 -1.49 6.11
N SER A 26 -16.72 -1.64 7.16
CA SER A 26 -16.19 -1.82 8.51
C SER A 26 -15.63 -3.24 8.64
N VAL A 27 -14.41 -3.34 9.15
CA VAL A 27 -13.74 -4.61 9.45
C VAL A 27 -13.42 -4.60 10.94
N GLU A 28 -14.04 -5.52 11.67
CA GLU A 28 -13.79 -5.72 13.09
C GLU A 28 -12.62 -6.66 13.28
N SER A 29 -11.71 -6.32 14.19
CA SER A 29 -10.70 -7.29 14.63
C SER A 29 -11.40 -8.49 15.31
N LYS A 30 -10.73 -9.66 15.34
CA LYS A 30 -11.24 -10.87 16.00
C LYS A 30 -11.65 -10.66 17.47
N ASN A 31 -11.10 -9.63 18.12
CA ASN A 31 -11.37 -9.30 19.50
C ASN A 31 -12.40 -8.16 19.63
N MET A 32 -13.07 -7.75 18.54
CA MET A 32 -14.06 -6.67 18.44
C MET A 32 -13.61 -5.27 18.94
N ASN A 33 -12.35 -5.11 19.33
CA ASN A 33 -11.82 -3.89 19.94
C ASN A 33 -11.23 -2.88 18.94
N GLU A 34 -11.30 -3.16 17.64
CA GLU A 34 -10.73 -2.30 16.61
C GLU A 34 -11.63 -2.34 15.37
N GLN A 35 -12.29 -1.23 15.07
CA GLN A 35 -13.09 -1.04 13.87
C GLN A 35 -12.25 -0.30 12.82
N ARG A 36 -11.75 -1.04 11.84
CA ARG A 36 -11.04 -0.46 10.69
C ARG A 36 -12.04 -0.19 9.57
N ARG A 37 -11.75 0.78 8.73
CA ARG A 37 -12.47 0.97 7.45
C ARG A 37 -11.58 0.52 6.30
N CYS A 38 -12.10 -0.39 5.49
CA CYS A 38 -11.39 -0.90 4.34
C CYS A 38 -12.15 -0.56 3.06
N LEU A 39 -11.44 -0.08 2.05
CA LEU A 39 -11.90 0.04 0.68
C LEU A 39 -10.98 -0.80 -0.18
N GLU A 40 -11.58 -1.62 -1.04
CA GLU A 40 -10.85 -2.44 -2.01
C GLU A 40 -11.54 -2.34 -3.36
N CYS A 41 -10.75 -2.17 -4.41
CA CYS A 41 -11.24 -2.06 -5.77
C CYS A 41 -10.27 -2.69 -6.77
N ARG A 42 -10.80 -3.11 -7.92
CA ARG A 42 -9.98 -3.55 -9.04
C ARG A 42 -9.34 -2.35 -9.72
N VAL A 43 -8.25 -2.61 -10.44
CA VAL A 43 -7.49 -1.58 -11.13
C VAL A 43 -7.43 -1.93 -12.62
N ASP A 44 -7.89 -1.00 -13.45
CA ASP A 44 -7.55 -0.98 -14.87
C ASP A 44 -6.11 -0.48 -15.02
N VAL A 45 -5.31 -1.18 -15.80
CA VAL A 45 -3.91 -0.90 -16.12
C VAL A 45 -3.79 -0.79 -17.63
N ALA A 46 -3.51 0.41 -18.14
CA ALA A 46 -3.35 0.69 -19.58
C ALA A 46 -4.54 0.22 -20.46
N GLY A 47 -5.78 0.35 -19.98
CA GLY A 47 -7.00 -0.01 -20.71
C GLY A 47 -7.40 -1.48 -20.59
N GLY A 48 -6.73 -2.24 -19.73
CA GLY A 48 -7.04 -3.64 -19.45
C GLY A 48 -7.16 -3.90 -17.96
N VAL A 49 -8.01 -4.85 -17.55
CA VAL A 49 -8.18 -5.17 -16.13
C VAL A 49 -7.51 -6.50 -15.77
N PRO A 50 -6.21 -6.48 -15.40
CA PRO A 50 -5.49 -7.70 -15.07
C PRO A 50 -6.12 -8.40 -13.85
N ARG A 51 -6.24 -9.73 -13.92
CA ARG A 51 -6.72 -10.53 -12.81
C ARG A 51 -5.75 -10.44 -11.64
N GLY A 52 -6.30 -10.29 -10.45
CA GLY A 52 -5.54 -10.32 -9.20
C GLY A 52 -4.82 -9.00 -8.88
N VAL A 53 -5.00 -7.93 -9.66
CA VAL A 53 -4.50 -6.60 -9.32
C VAL A 53 -5.59 -5.79 -8.65
N GLN A 54 -5.28 -5.24 -7.48
CA GLN A 54 -6.23 -4.48 -6.69
C GLN A 54 -5.55 -3.34 -5.94
N PHE A 55 -6.34 -2.33 -5.64
CA PHE A 55 -5.96 -1.22 -4.78
C PHE A 55 -6.77 -1.30 -3.50
N ARG A 56 -6.08 -1.32 -2.36
CA ARG A 56 -6.67 -1.43 -1.04
C ARG A 56 -6.26 -0.23 -0.18
N ILE A 57 -7.22 0.33 0.52
CA ILE A 57 -7.01 1.33 1.56
C ILE A 57 -7.57 0.79 2.86
N THR A 58 -6.80 0.88 3.94
CA THR A 58 -7.21 0.55 5.30
C THR A 58 -6.97 1.74 6.20
N VAL A 59 -8.01 2.26 6.85
CA VAL A 59 -7.91 3.39 7.77
C VAL A 59 -8.18 2.89 9.19
N TYR A 60 -7.30 3.25 10.10
CA TYR A 60 -7.23 2.68 11.45
C TYR A 60 -7.81 3.63 12.49
N PRO A 61 -8.59 3.10 13.46
CA PRO A 61 -9.31 3.92 14.43
C PRO A 61 -8.38 4.75 15.32
N GLY A 62 -8.94 5.82 15.90
CA GLY A 62 -8.25 6.71 16.83
C GLY A 62 -7.29 7.70 16.17
N SER A 63 -7.30 7.82 14.84
CA SER A 63 -6.58 8.86 14.10
C SER A 63 -7.33 9.17 12.81
N LEU A 64 -7.42 10.47 12.47
CA LEU A 64 -7.99 10.90 11.19
C LEU A 64 -7.02 10.71 10.01
N ALA A 65 -5.74 10.45 10.30
CA ALA A 65 -4.69 10.30 9.28
C ALA A 65 -4.18 8.86 9.15
N ARG A 66 -4.20 8.05 10.21
CA ARG A 66 -3.55 6.72 10.18
C ARG A 66 -4.20 5.80 9.15
N ALA A 67 -3.43 5.45 8.13
CA ALA A 67 -3.91 4.63 7.04
C ALA A 67 -2.78 3.81 6.40
N THR A 68 -3.19 2.73 5.73
CA THR A 68 -2.34 1.99 4.80
C THR A 68 -2.99 2.03 3.43
N PHE A 69 -2.21 2.42 2.43
CA PHE A 69 -2.61 2.40 1.02
C PHE A 69 -1.73 1.37 0.32
N GLN A 70 -2.33 0.51 -0.50
CA GLN A 70 -1.60 -0.61 -1.08
C GLN A 70 -2.10 -0.91 -2.50
N LEU A 71 -1.17 -0.86 -3.47
CA LEU A 71 -1.35 -1.49 -4.77
C LEU A 71 -0.74 -2.88 -4.68
N GLU A 72 -1.52 -3.91 -4.96
CA GLU A 72 -1.06 -5.29 -4.84
C GLU A 72 -1.51 -6.15 -6.01
N CYS A 73 -0.78 -7.24 -6.21
CA CYS A 73 -1.09 -8.25 -7.20
C CYS A 73 -1.05 -9.65 -6.59
N ASP A 74 -1.90 -10.56 -7.09
CA ASP A 74 -1.85 -11.97 -6.74
C ASP A 74 -0.59 -12.64 -7.26
N LEU A 75 -0.05 -13.57 -6.49
CA LEU A 75 0.97 -14.49 -6.98
C LEU A 75 0.36 -15.55 -7.90
N PRO A 76 1.05 -15.94 -8.99
CA PRO A 76 0.58 -16.99 -9.92
C PRO A 76 0.20 -18.33 -9.27
N ALA A 77 0.73 -18.64 -8.07
CA ALA A 77 0.57 -19.93 -7.40
C ALA A 77 -0.14 -19.87 -6.03
N GLY A 78 -0.87 -18.79 -5.69
CA GLY A 78 -1.58 -18.73 -4.41
C GLY A 78 -2.38 -17.46 -4.15
N ARG A 79 -3.14 -17.44 -3.04
CA ARG A 79 -3.92 -16.28 -2.56
C ARG A 79 -3.08 -15.26 -1.77
N THR A 80 -1.77 -15.30 -1.93
CA THR A 80 -0.88 -14.35 -1.26
C THR A 80 -0.76 -13.12 -2.12
N HIS A 81 -1.25 -11.99 -1.60
CA HIS A 81 -1.09 -10.70 -2.27
C HIS A 81 0.32 -10.17 -2.04
N VAL A 82 0.94 -9.72 -3.11
CA VAL A 82 2.24 -9.04 -3.07
C VAL A 82 2.02 -7.55 -3.28
N PRO A 83 2.40 -6.70 -2.30
CA PRO A 83 2.40 -5.27 -2.48
C PRO A 83 3.41 -4.86 -3.54
N LEU A 84 2.94 -4.22 -4.62
CA LEU A 84 3.79 -3.51 -5.56
C LEU A 84 4.20 -2.15 -4.98
N TYR A 85 3.25 -1.53 -4.30
CA TYR A 85 3.44 -0.30 -3.54
C TYR A 85 2.66 -0.38 -2.23
N ARG A 86 3.24 0.14 -1.16
CA ARG A 86 2.52 0.36 0.10
C ARG A 86 2.98 1.65 0.75
N LEU A 87 2.05 2.51 1.14
CA LEU A 87 2.33 3.62 2.05
C LEU A 87 1.74 3.28 3.43
N GLU A 88 2.55 3.40 4.47
CA GLU A 88 2.10 3.38 5.86
C GLU A 88 2.12 4.79 6.44
N LEU A 89 0.94 5.37 6.64
CA LEU A 89 0.78 6.70 7.23
C LEU A 89 0.57 6.57 8.74
N GLY A 90 1.50 7.11 9.52
CA GLY A 90 1.44 7.10 10.99
C GLY A 90 1.29 5.70 11.63
N PRO A 91 2.08 4.70 11.22
CA PRO A 91 1.90 3.30 11.62
C PRO A 91 1.98 3.10 13.13
N ARG A 92 1.20 2.17 13.68
CA ARG A 92 1.18 1.93 15.14
C ARG A 92 2.49 1.31 15.67
N ARG A 93 3.20 0.57 14.82
CA ARG A 93 4.43 -0.13 15.18
C ARG A 93 5.52 0.27 14.21
N GLY A 94 6.71 0.48 14.74
CA GLY A 94 7.92 0.60 13.93
C GLY A 94 8.42 -0.77 13.47
N HIS A 95 9.41 -0.75 12.58
CA HIS A 95 10.14 -1.92 12.16
C HIS A 95 11.56 -1.56 11.70
N MET A 96 12.37 -2.59 11.46
CA MET A 96 13.71 -2.43 10.90
C MET A 96 13.77 -3.13 9.56
N ASN A 97 14.34 -2.44 8.56
CA ASN A 97 14.64 -3.01 7.27
C ASN A 97 15.60 -4.19 7.38
N LYS A 98 15.50 -5.14 6.45
CA LYS A 98 16.47 -6.25 6.37
C LYS A 98 17.84 -5.73 5.93
N LEU A 99 18.89 -6.52 6.19
CA LEU A 99 20.29 -6.16 5.88
C LEU A 99 20.68 -6.38 4.40
N TYR A 100 19.73 -6.31 3.49
CA TYR A 100 19.96 -6.37 2.05
C TYR A 100 19.40 -5.11 1.37
N GLY A 101 19.71 -4.91 0.10
CA GLY A 101 19.23 -3.75 -0.66
C GLY A 101 20.40 -2.85 -1.07
N THR A 102 20.10 -1.61 -1.41
CA THR A 102 21.10 -0.63 -1.86
C THR A 102 20.91 0.70 -1.12
N GLY A 103 21.96 1.53 -1.11
CA GLY A 103 21.95 2.82 -0.44
C GLY A 103 21.77 2.69 1.08
N ASP A 104 21.02 3.62 1.66
CA ASP A 104 20.83 3.75 3.11
C ASP A 104 19.64 2.93 3.66
N LEU A 105 19.04 2.07 2.83
CA LEU A 105 17.91 1.23 3.23
C LEU A 105 18.28 0.07 4.18
N PRO A 106 19.39 -0.67 3.97
CA PRO A 106 19.69 -1.84 4.78
C PRO A 106 19.84 -1.49 6.27
N GLY A 107 19.05 -2.14 7.12
CA GLY A 107 19.10 -1.90 8.58
C GLY A 107 18.49 -0.58 9.05
N LEU A 108 17.88 0.20 8.15
CA LEU A 108 17.15 1.41 8.51
C LEU A 108 16.05 1.09 9.54
N ILE A 109 16.02 1.87 10.63
CA ILE A 109 14.99 1.76 11.67
C ILE A 109 13.93 2.82 11.41
N LEU A 110 12.67 2.37 11.33
CA LEU A 110 11.48 3.20 11.19
C LEU A 110 10.69 3.11 12.49
N ALA A 111 10.52 4.23 13.18
CA ALA A 111 9.84 4.29 14.46
C ALA A 111 8.32 4.15 14.31
N ALA A 112 7.63 3.89 15.42
CA ALA A 112 6.17 3.99 15.44
C ALA A 112 5.75 5.44 15.15
N GLY A 113 4.72 5.61 14.33
CA GLY A 113 4.23 6.90 13.85
C GLY A 113 5.02 7.47 12.67
N GLU A 114 6.16 6.89 12.31
CA GLU A 114 6.99 7.37 11.21
C GLU A 114 6.44 6.88 9.87
N THR A 115 5.94 7.81 9.06
CA THR A 115 5.39 7.51 7.74
C THR A 115 6.49 7.06 6.77
N HIS A 116 6.24 5.94 6.10
CA HIS A 116 7.18 5.33 5.19
C HIS A 116 6.46 4.58 4.07
N GLU A 117 7.18 4.32 2.98
CA GLU A 117 6.67 3.56 1.84
C GLU A 117 7.50 2.31 1.57
N HIS A 118 6.87 1.29 1.01
CA HIS A 118 7.49 0.08 0.50
C HIS A 118 7.28 0.03 -1.01
N LEU A 119 8.38 -0.18 -1.74
CA LEU A 119 8.35 -0.46 -3.17
C LEU A 119 8.88 -1.86 -3.40
N PHE A 120 8.22 -2.62 -4.26
CA PHE A 120 8.66 -3.98 -4.57
C PHE A 120 10.09 -4.03 -5.14
N TYR A 121 10.54 -2.95 -5.82
CA TYR A 121 11.91 -2.80 -6.33
C TYR A 121 12.97 -2.97 -5.24
N ASP A 122 12.69 -2.50 -4.02
CA ASP A 122 13.64 -2.59 -2.90
C ASP A 122 13.75 -4.02 -2.36
N SER A 123 12.76 -4.85 -2.66
CA SER A 123 12.68 -6.25 -2.26
C SER A 123 13.14 -7.22 -3.36
N LEU A 124 13.82 -6.73 -4.40
CA LEU A 124 14.38 -7.57 -5.46
C LEU A 124 15.69 -8.23 -5.03
N ARG A 125 15.97 -9.39 -5.60
CA ARG A 125 17.27 -10.04 -5.59
C ARG A 125 18.11 -9.53 -6.77
N SER A 126 19.39 -9.91 -6.79
CA SER A 126 20.31 -9.54 -7.88
C SER A 126 19.87 -10.04 -9.25
N ASP A 127 19.13 -11.15 -9.31
CA ASP A 127 18.54 -11.72 -10.52
C ASP A 127 17.17 -11.09 -10.89
N LYS A 128 16.79 -9.99 -10.22
CA LYS A 128 15.47 -9.33 -10.34
C LYS A 128 14.29 -10.17 -9.89
N SER A 129 14.49 -11.35 -9.31
CA SER A 129 13.39 -12.07 -8.68
C SER A 129 12.97 -11.38 -7.40
N LEU A 130 11.66 -11.34 -7.15
CA LEU A 130 11.13 -10.78 -5.91
C LEU A 130 11.40 -11.73 -4.73
N ARG A 131 11.80 -11.16 -3.59
CA ARG A 131 11.88 -11.90 -2.33
C ARG A 131 10.50 -12.33 -1.85
N ALA A 132 10.47 -13.19 -0.83
CA ALA A 132 9.23 -13.79 -0.32
C ALA A 132 8.20 -12.75 0.16
N SER A 133 8.67 -11.59 0.62
CA SER A 133 7.83 -10.47 1.04
C SER A 133 8.35 -9.18 0.41
N ALA A 134 7.45 -8.43 -0.23
CA ALA A 134 7.75 -7.15 -0.88
C ALA A 134 7.67 -5.93 0.06
N VAL A 135 7.48 -6.18 1.37
CA VAL A 135 7.38 -5.16 2.42
C VAL A 135 8.48 -5.31 3.48
N GLU A 136 9.59 -5.93 3.11
CA GLU A 136 10.76 -6.12 3.99
C GLU A 136 11.73 -4.94 3.97
N GLN A 137 11.60 -4.07 2.97
CA GLN A 137 12.34 -2.84 2.80
C GLN A 137 11.36 -1.68 2.70
N ALA A 138 11.72 -0.57 3.33
CA ALA A 138 10.92 0.65 3.35
C ALA A 138 11.81 1.89 3.27
N ARG A 139 11.25 2.96 2.72
CA ARG A 139 11.87 4.28 2.57
C ARG A 139 11.12 5.28 3.44
N ARG A 140 11.86 6.16 4.12
CA ARG A 140 11.27 7.30 4.84
C ARG A 140 10.61 8.25 3.86
N ILE A 141 9.47 8.82 4.25
CA ILE A 141 8.90 9.97 3.56
C ILE A 141 9.35 11.22 4.31
N GLU A 142 10.27 11.98 3.72
CA GLU A 142 10.86 13.19 4.35
C GLU A 142 9.82 14.24 4.71
N THR A 143 8.84 14.45 3.82
CA THR A 143 7.71 15.35 4.05
C THR A 143 6.43 14.52 4.09
N PRO A 144 6.08 13.95 5.26
CA PRO A 144 4.94 13.05 5.36
C PRO A 144 3.62 13.82 5.11
N PRO A 145 2.65 13.20 4.41
CA PRO A 145 1.32 13.79 4.27
C PRO A 145 0.67 13.96 5.64
N ALA A 146 -0.06 15.06 5.82
CA ALA A 146 -0.68 15.42 7.10
C ALA A 146 -2.01 14.69 7.35
N ASP A 147 -2.69 14.26 6.30
CA ASP A 147 -4.04 13.72 6.35
C ASP A 147 -4.31 12.68 5.26
N PHE A 148 -5.50 12.10 5.29
CA PHE A 148 -5.92 11.10 4.32
C PHE A 148 -5.93 11.62 2.87
N PRO A 149 -6.52 12.78 2.53
CA PRO A 149 -6.53 13.28 1.16
C PRO A 149 -5.13 13.54 0.58
N THR A 150 -4.23 14.17 1.35
CA THR A 150 -2.85 14.43 0.91
C THR A 150 -2.06 13.14 0.73
N ALA A 151 -2.30 12.15 1.59
CA ALA A 151 -1.70 10.83 1.43
C ALA A 151 -2.23 10.09 0.21
N LEU A 152 -3.54 10.12 -0.03
CA LEU A 152 -4.13 9.52 -1.22
C LEU A 152 -3.58 10.16 -2.50
N ALA A 153 -3.46 11.49 -2.53
CA ALA A 153 -2.86 12.20 -3.66
C ALA A 153 -1.41 11.79 -3.90
N LEU A 154 -0.59 11.67 -2.84
CA LEU A 154 0.78 11.16 -2.93
C LEU A 154 0.81 9.75 -3.51
N VAL A 155 0.00 8.83 -2.98
CA VAL A 155 -0.06 7.43 -3.45
C VAL A 155 -0.50 7.36 -4.92
N CYS A 156 -1.50 8.14 -5.31
CA CYS A 156 -1.99 8.18 -6.68
C CYS A 156 -0.91 8.69 -7.64
N SER A 157 -0.17 9.74 -7.26
CA SER A 157 0.96 10.24 -8.04
C SER A 157 2.07 9.18 -8.17
N ARG A 158 2.45 8.51 -7.08
CA ARG A 158 3.48 7.45 -7.08
C ARG A 158 3.11 6.25 -7.96
N ASN A 159 1.83 5.95 -8.09
CA ASN A 159 1.33 4.77 -8.80
C ASN A 159 0.67 5.11 -10.14
N ASN A 160 0.76 6.35 -10.63
CA ASN A 160 0.13 6.79 -11.88
C ASN A 160 -1.40 6.49 -11.92
N ILE A 161 -2.10 6.73 -10.82
CA ILE A 161 -3.55 6.56 -10.70
C ILE A 161 -4.23 7.91 -11.00
N ILE A 162 -5.04 7.96 -12.05
CA ILE A 162 -5.57 9.24 -12.56
C ILE A 162 -6.90 9.67 -11.95
N ASN A 163 -7.67 8.73 -11.38
CA ASN A 163 -9.01 8.98 -10.83
C ASN A 163 -9.07 8.81 -9.31
N GLY A 164 -7.96 9.03 -8.62
CA GLY A 164 -7.88 8.92 -7.16
C GLY A 164 -8.85 9.85 -6.41
N SER A 165 -9.15 11.01 -6.99
CA SER A 165 -10.12 11.98 -6.44
C SER A 165 -11.55 11.45 -6.37
N ASP A 166 -11.88 10.38 -7.09
CA ASP A 166 -13.20 9.76 -7.03
C ASP A 166 -13.40 8.93 -5.75
N ILE A 167 -12.32 8.61 -5.03
CA ILE A 167 -12.42 7.84 -3.79
C ILE A 167 -13.05 8.73 -2.71
N PRO A 168 -14.19 8.34 -2.13
CA PRO A 168 -14.79 9.12 -1.06
C PRO A 168 -13.92 9.04 0.19
N ASN A 169 -13.93 10.11 0.99
CA ASN A 169 -13.32 10.06 2.32
C ASN A 169 -13.86 8.88 3.13
N PRO A 170 -13.03 8.26 4.00
CA PRO A 170 -13.45 7.14 4.81
C PRO A 170 -14.54 7.49 5.81
N GLY A 171 -14.84 8.78 6.03
CA GLY A 171 -15.78 9.30 7.02
C GLY A 171 -15.25 9.22 8.45
N ASP A 172 -16.01 9.73 9.42
CA ASP A 172 -15.61 9.73 10.83
C ASP A 172 -15.48 8.30 11.36
N GLN A 173 -14.31 7.97 11.94
CA GLN A 173 -14.00 6.63 12.43
C GLN A 173 -14.51 6.33 13.84
N GLY A 174 -15.57 7.00 14.28
CA GLY A 174 -15.99 6.98 15.68
C GLY A 174 -15.02 7.76 16.57
N ARG A 175 -15.54 8.35 17.66
CA ARG A 175 -14.73 9.11 18.60
C ARG A 175 -13.77 8.18 19.35
N LEU A 176 -12.59 8.71 19.66
CA LEU A 176 -11.75 8.22 20.75
C LEU A 176 -12.65 8.07 22.00
N LEU A 177 -12.96 6.84 22.39
CA LEU A 177 -13.40 6.54 23.75
C LEU A 177 -12.15 6.35 24.60
#